data_AF-A0A4Y2RZD5-F1
#
_entry.id   AF-A0A4Y2RZD5-F1
#
_cell.length_a   1.000
_cell.length_b   1.000
_cell.length_c   1.000
_cell.angle_alpha   90.00
_cell.angle_beta   90.00
_cell.angle_gamma   90.00
#
_symmetry.space_group_name_H-M   'P 1'
#
loop_
_entity.id
_entity.type
_entity.pdbx_description
1 polymer ?
#
loop_
_entity_poly.entity_id
_entity_poly.type
_entity_poly.pdbx_seq_one_letter_code
_entity_poly.pdbx_strand_id
1 'polypeptide(L)'
;MLEDTEWLSDFAFFTDLLCHMNNLNVKMQGKNQFIDDIWAHLKAFKLKLNLFAGQLAKNDLSHFSRLNSIPSVNEEKLKNYEDALKKLHFEFERRFQDFSAIQTELDIFTMPFNVNCEAVRSDLQLELIELQSNNHLKQSFLNMPKLEFYKSLSKVSFPNLISHAQKISAMFASSYICEQVFSTMNLRKNYFRSRLTDEHLASFLRISTSHFEPQYKELLKMKSQFHSSH
;
A
#
# COMPACT_ATOMS: atom_id res chain seq x y z
N MET A 1 30.68 29.68 6.78
CA MET A 1 30.22 28.39 6.19
C MET A 1 28.70 28.22 6.25
N LEU A 2 27.96 28.98 7.09
CA LEU A 2 26.48 29.03 7.14
C LEU A 2 25.91 30.31 6.47
N GLU A 3 26.67 30.99 5.63
CA GLU A 3 26.30 32.31 5.06
C GLU A 3 25.67 32.21 3.66
N ASP A 4 25.66 31.02 3.04
CA ASP A 4 25.05 30.82 1.73
C ASP A 4 23.55 30.56 1.89
N THR A 5 22.77 31.63 1.77
CA THR A 5 21.31 31.61 1.88
C THR A 5 20.65 30.84 0.74
N GLU A 6 21.30 30.73 -0.43
CA GLU A 6 20.79 29.96 -1.56
C GLU A 6 20.94 28.47 -1.31
N TRP A 7 22.11 28.04 -0.85
CA TRP A 7 22.34 26.64 -0.46
C TRP A 7 21.42 26.22 0.70
N LEU A 8 21.25 27.08 1.71
CA LEU A 8 20.34 26.82 2.83
C LEU A 8 18.89 26.64 2.35
N SER A 9 18.46 27.43 1.37
CA SER A 9 17.14 27.30 0.76
C SER A 9 16.98 25.95 0.06
N ASP A 10 17.98 25.52 -0.72
CA ASP A 10 17.94 24.22 -1.42
C ASP A 10 17.84 23.09 -0.39
N PHE A 11 18.70 23.11 0.62
CA PHE A 11 18.75 22.08 1.66
C PHE A 11 17.43 22.01 2.45
N ALA A 12 16.86 23.17 2.80
CA ALA A 12 15.59 23.24 3.51
C ALA A 12 14.44 22.67 2.65
N PHE A 13 14.35 23.07 1.38
CA PHE A 13 13.36 22.54 0.44
C PHE A 13 13.47 21.03 0.28
N PHE A 14 14.68 20.50 0.02
CA PHE A 14 14.89 19.07 -0.12
C PHE A 14 14.52 18.30 1.13
N THR A 15 14.82 18.85 2.31
CA THR A 15 14.49 18.18 3.57
C THR A 15 12.99 18.10 3.80
N ASP A 16 12.25 19.17 3.51
CA ASP A 16 10.78 19.17 3.58
C ASP A 16 10.17 18.21 2.56
N LEU A 17 10.67 18.21 1.31
CA LEU A 17 10.22 17.27 0.27
C LEU A 17 10.48 15.82 0.68
N LEU A 18 11.66 15.51 1.23
CA LEU A 18 11.98 14.18 1.74
C LEU A 18 11.08 13.77 2.90
N CYS A 19 10.70 14.70 3.78
CA CYS A 19 9.73 14.44 4.83
C CYS A 19 8.37 14.02 4.24
N HIS A 20 7.87 14.73 3.23
CA HIS A 20 6.63 14.39 2.53
C HIS A 20 6.72 13.03 1.83
N MET A 21 7.83 12.75 1.15
CA MET A 21 8.10 11.45 0.52
C MET A 21 8.16 10.31 1.53
N ASN A 22 8.81 10.53 2.68
CA ASN A 22 8.88 9.54 3.74
C ASN A 22 7.50 9.26 4.36
N ASN A 23 6.66 10.30 4.51
CA ASN A 23 5.28 10.13 4.96
C ASN A 23 4.46 9.27 3.99
N LEU A 24 4.65 9.42 2.68
CA LEU A 24 4.07 8.51 1.70
C LEU A 24 4.65 7.10 1.85
N ASN A 25 5.98 6.96 1.96
CA ASN A 25 6.65 5.67 2.07
C ASN A 25 6.14 4.85 3.27
N VAL A 26 6.04 5.47 4.45
CA VAL A 26 5.49 4.83 5.66
C VAL A 26 4.05 4.35 5.42
N LYS A 27 3.24 5.13 4.71
CA LYS A 27 1.86 4.74 4.36
C LYS A 27 1.77 3.61 3.35
N MET A 28 2.81 3.33 2.57
CA MET A 28 2.83 2.22 1.60
C MET A 28 3.43 0.93 2.17
N GLN A 29 4.11 1.02 3.30
CA GLN A 29 4.80 -0.10 3.97
C GLN A 29 3.96 -0.68 5.13
N GLY A 30 2.64 -0.48 5.11
CA GLY A 30 1.74 -0.99 6.13
C GLY A 30 1.46 -2.49 5.98
N LYS A 31 1.18 -3.16 7.10
CA LYS A 31 0.61 -4.52 7.05
C LYS A 31 -0.83 -4.45 6.54
N ASN A 32 -1.25 -5.51 5.83
CA ASN A 32 -2.63 -5.71 5.36
C ASN A 32 -3.18 -4.60 4.44
N GLN A 33 -2.31 -4.00 3.62
CA GLN A 33 -2.74 -3.03 2.61
C GLN A 33 -3.07 -3.73 1.31
N PHE A 34 -4.24 -3.43 0.76
CA PHE A 34 -4.61 -3.85 -0.59
C PHE A 34 -4.06 -2.87 -1.61
N ILE A 35 -4.04 -3.31 -2.87
CA ILE A 35 -3.57 -2.49 -3.99
C ILE A 35 -4.40 -1.20 -4.13
N ASP A 36 -5.68 -1.20 -3.75
CA ASP A 36 -6.51 0.01 -3.74
C ASP A 36 -6.10 1.01 -2.64
N ASP A 37 -5.67 0.54 -1.46
CA ASP A 37 -5.14 1.41 -0.40
C ASP A 37 -3.88 2.13 -0.87
N ILE A 38 -2.95 1.38 -1.47
CA ILE A 38 -1.71 1.95 -2.05
C ILE A 38 -2.05 2.97 -3.12
N TRP A 39 -3.00 2.65 -3.99
CA TRP A 39 -3.42 3.58 -5.02
C TRP A 39 -4.02 4.87 -4.47
N ALA A 40 -4.83 4.78 -3.41
CA ALA A 40 -5.37 5.95 -2.73
C ALA A 40 -4.26 6.84 -2.15
N HIS A 41 -3.23 6.25 -1.52
CA HIS A 41 -2.07 7.00 -1.01
C HIS A 41 -1.30 7.71 -2.13
N LEU A 42 -1.09 7.03 -3.26
CA LEU A 42 -0.43 7.60 -4.44
C LEU A 42 -1.23 8.75 -5.06
N LYS A 43 -2.56 8.58 -5.23
CA LYS A 43 -3.44 9.67 -5.69
C LYS A 43 -3.36 10.89 -4.78
N ALA A 44 -3.48 10.68 -3.47
CA ALA A 44 -3.40 11.76 -2.50
C ALA A 44 -2.04 12.48 -2.55
N PHE A 45 -0.94 11.74 -2.74
CA PHE A 45 0.38 12.34 -2.85
C PHE A 45 0.56 13.16 -4.14
N LYS A 46 0.06 12.66 -5.28
CA LYS A 46 0.05 13.44 -6.54
C LYS A 46 -0.71 14.76 -6.36
N LEU A 47 -1.90 14.73 -5.75
CA LEU A 47 -2.66 15.95 -5.46
C LEU A 47 -1.87 16.93 -4.56
N LYS A 48 -1.15 16.41 -3.56
CA LYS A 48 -0.26 17.23 -2.72
C LYS A 48 0.87 17.86 -3.51
N LEU A 49 1.54 17.14 -4.42
CA LEU A 49 2.59 17.72 -5.26
C LEU A 49 2.07 18.89 -6.11
N ASN A 50 0.87 18.76 -6.67
CA ASN A 50 0.23 19.85 -7.41
C ASN A 50 -0.11 21.04 -6.50
N LEU A 51 -0.65 20.78 -5.31
CA LEU A 51 -0.93 21.81 -4.32
C LEU A 51 0.36 22.56 -3.93
N PHE A 52 1.42 21.82 -3.61
CA PHE A 52 2.71 22.37 -3.22
C PHE A 52 3.30 23.25 -4.32
N ALA A 53 3.28 22.79 -5.59
CA ALA A 53 3.73 23.60 -6.71
C ALA A 53 2.93 24.91 -6.82
N GLY A 54 1.60 24.85 -6.71
CA GLY A 54 0.74 26.04 -6.77
C GLY A 54 0.89 26.99 -5.58
N GLN A 55 1.33 26.49 -4.42
CA GLN A 55 1.65 27.31 -3.25
C GLN A 55 3.01 28.00 -3.40
N LEU A 56 4.04 27.28 -3.88
CA LEU A 56 5.35 27.89 -4.15
C LEU A 56 5.26 29.01 -5.19
N ALA A 57 4.41 28.85 -6.22
CA ALA A 57 4.12 29.90 -7.20
C ALA A 57 3.52 31.18 -6.60
N LYS A 58 2.92 31.09 -5.41
CA LYS A 58 2.30 32.20 -4.66
C LYS A 58 3.12 32.63 -3.45
N ASN A 59 4.37 32.14 -3.33
CA ASN A 59 5.23 32.31 -2.16
C ASN A 59 4.58 31.81 -0.84
N ASP A 60 3.65 30.84 -0.92
CA ASP A 60 3.07 30.18 0.24
C ASP A 60 3.93 28.98 0.66
N LEU A 61 4.60 29.10 1.80
CA LEU A 61 5.51 28.08 2.33
C LEU A 61 4.87 27.26 3.47
N SER A 62 3.53 27.30 3.62
CA SER A 62 2.80 26.66 4.73
C SER A 62 3.06 25.15 4.89
N HIS A 63 3.48 24.46 3.82
CA HIS A 63 3.80 23.03 3.84
C HIS A 63 5.30 22.73 3.73
N PHE A 64 6.14 23.76 3.78
CA PHE A 64 7.59 23.66 3.76
C PHE A 64 8.15 24.39 4.99
N SER A 65 7.98 23.79 6.17
CA SER A 65 8.27 24.46 7.45
C SER A 65 9.75 24.82 7.62
N ARG A 66 10.67 24.03 7.08
CA ARG A 66 12.10 24.36 7.11
C ARG A 66 12.41 25.46 6.10
N LEU A 67 11.85 25.40 4.89
CA LEU A 67 12.04 26.46 3.91
C LEU A 67 11.47 27.80 4.41
N ASN A 68 10.32 27.77 5.09
CA ASN A 68 9.68 28.93 5.71
C ASN A 68 10.48 29.52 6.89
N SER A 69 11.46 28.78 7.44
CA SER A 69 12.36 29.29 8.47
C SER A 69 13.54 30.08 7.92
N ILE A 70 13.75 30.05 6.59
CA ILE A 70 14.79 30.82 5.93
C ILE A 70 14.32 32.29 5.81
N PRO A 71 15.13 33.29 6.23
CA PRO A 71 14.69 34.70 6.31
C PRO A 71 14.18 35.29 4.98
N SER A 72 14.74 34.85 3.86
CA SER A 72 14.31 35.24 2.52
C SER A 72 14.73 34.16 1.53
N VAL A 73 13.78 33.69 0.73
CA VAL A 73 14.03 32.74 -0.36
C VAL A 73 13.89 33.50 -1.67
N ASN A 74 14.90 33.37 -2.53
CA ASN A 74 14.91 34.00 -3.85
C ASN A 74 13.72 33.49 -4.70
N GLU A 75 13.00 34.39 -5.38
CA GLU A 75 11.89 34.05 -6.29
C GLU A 75 12.31 33.07 -7.40
N GLU A 76 13.54 33.17 -7.91
CA GLU A 76 14.07 32.24 -8.90
C GLU A 76 14.18 30.81 -8.33
N LYS A 77 14.57 30.67 -7.06
CA LYS A 77 14.61 29.38 -6.36
C LYS A 77 13.21 28.81 -6.19
N LEU A 78 12.24 29.63 -5.77
CA LEU A 78 10.84 29.19 -5.63
C LEU A 78 10.27 28.68 -6.95
N LYS A 79 10.57 29.35 -8.06
CA LYS A 79 10.21 28.90 -9.41
C LYS A 79 10.89 27.58 -9.78
N ASN A 80 12.18 27.43 -9.46
CA ASN A 80 12.91 26.17 -9.70
C ASN A 80 12.32 25.00 -8.89
N TYR A 81 11.92 25.25 -7.64
CA TYR A 81 11.28 24.25 -6.78
C TYR A 81 9.88 23.89 -7.27
N GLU A 82 9.08 24.88 -7.68
CA GLU A 82 7.79 24.66 -8.33
C GLU A 82 7.94 23.75 -9.55
N ASP A 83 8.89 24.06 -10.44
CA ASP A 83 9.15 23.26 -11.65
C ASP A 83 9.65 21.85 -11.30
N ALA A 84 10.45 21.71 -10.25
CA ALA A 84 10.89 20.40 -9.75
C ALA A 84 9.70 19.57 -9.23
N LEU A 85 8.75 20.17 -8.51
CA LEU A 85 7.54 19.49 -8.03
C LEU A 85 6.62 19.07 -9.18
N LYS A 86 6.46 19.91 -10.21
CA LYS A 86 5.70 19.55 -11.43
C LYS A 86 6.33 18.38 -12.16
N LYS A 87 7.67 18.37 -12.31
CA LYS A 87 8.41 17.24 -12.90
C LYS A 87 8.22 15.98 -12.06
N LEU A 88 8.33 16.08 -10.73
CA LEU A 88 8.11 14.96 -9.83
C LEU A 88 6.67 14.42 -9.95
N HIS A 89 5.67 15.29 -10.02
CA HIS A 89 4.28 14.88 -10.24
C HIS A 89 4.12 14.07 -11.53
N PHE A 90 4.69 14.56 -12.65
CA PHE A 90 4.67 13.85 -13.93
C PHE A 90 5.36 12.49 -13.85
N GLU A 91 6.49 12.39 -13.13
CA GLU A 91 7.18 11.12 -12.90
C GLU A 91 6.31 10.13 -12.12
N PHE A 92 5.54 10.59 -11.13
CA PHE A 92 4.55 9.75 -10.43
C PHE A 92 3.43 9.30 -11.38
N GLU A 93 2.91 10.17 -12.24
CA GLU A 93 1.90 9.78 -13.22
C GLU A 93 2.41 8.70 -14.17
N ARG A 94 3.60 8.91 -14.73
CA ARG A 94 4.26 7.95 -15.63
C ARG A 94 4.53 6.62 -14.93
N ARG A 95 5.11 6.65 -13.73
CA ARG A 95 5.54 5.45 -13.01
C ARG A 95 4.36 4.57 -12.56
N PHE A 96 3.22 5.18 -12.26
CA PHE A 96 2.03 4.52 -11.72
C PHE A 96 0.83 4.54 -12.69
N GLN A 97 1.08 4.70 -13.99
CA GLN A 97 0.03 4.72 -15.01
C GLN A 97 -0.81 3.42 -15.00
N ASP A 98 -0.19 2.28 -14.69
CA ASP A 98 -0.84 0.96 -14.71
C ASP A 98 -2.00 0.88 -13.70
N PHE A 99 -1.88 1.58 -12.57
CA PHE A 99 -2.98 1.69 -11.60
C PHE A 99 -4.20 2.41 -12.17
N SER A 100 -3.96 3.40 -13.04
CA SER A 100 -5.04 4.11 -13.74
C SER A 100 -5.72 3.19 -14.76
N ALA A 101 -4.97 2.30 -15.41
CA ALA A 101 -5.50 1.33 -16.35
C ALA A 101 -6.42 0.29 -15.68
N ILE A 102 -6.19 -0.03 -14.40
CA ILE A 102 -7.02 -0.97 -13.62
C ILE A 102 -8.00 -0.27 -12.68
N GLN A 103 -8.21 1.04 -12.82
CA GLN A 103 -9.03 1.84 -11.90
C GLN A 103 -10.43 1.24 -11.69
N THR A 104 -11.11 0.88 -12.77
CA THR A 104 -12.45 0.28 -12.71
C THR A 104 -12.46 -1.03 -11.94
N GLU A 105 -11.44 -1.87 -12.12
CA GLU A 105 -11.31 -3.16 -11.42
C GLU A 105 -11.12 -2.96 -9.90
N LEU A 106 -10.36 -1.93 -9.51
CA LEU A 106 -10.18 -1.52 -8.12
C LEU A 106 -11.45 -0.93 -7.52
N ASP A 107 -12.21 -0.16 -8.29
CA ASP A 107 -13.46 0.46 -7.83
C ASP A 107 -14.55 -0.60 -7.61
N ILE A 108 -14.64 -1.62 -8.47
CA ILE A 108 -15.52 -2.78 -8.24
C ILE A 108 -15.17 -3.45 -6.91
N PHE A 109 -13.89 -3.63 -6.62
CA PHE A 109 -13.45 -4.26 -5.37
C PHE A 109 -13.70 -3.38 -4.13
N THR A 110 -13.54 -2.07 -4.26
CA THR A 110 -13.48 -1.14 -3.13
C THR A 110 -14.82 -0.47 -2.84
N MET A 111 -15.62 -0.22 -3.85
CA MET A 111 -16.93 0.44 -3.75
C MET A 111 -17.95 -0.23 -4.68
N PRO A 112 -18.19 -1.55 -4.57
CA PRO A 112 -19.08 -2.28 -5.48
C PRO A 112 -20.51 -1.71 -5.53
N PHE A 113 -20.92 -0.99 -4.47
CA PHE A 113 -22.23 -0.34 -4.36
C PHE A 113 -22.35 1.02 -5.08
N ASN A 114 -21.26 1.54 -5.64
CA ASN A 114 -21.19 2.87 -6.25
C ASN A 114 -20.68 2.85 -7.69
N VAL A 115 -20.32 1.68 -8.23
CA VAL A 115 -19.82 1.55 -9.60
C VAL A 115 -20.99 1.58 -10.58
N ASN A 116 -20.81 2.27 -11.72
CA ASN A 116 -21.74 2.19 -12.84
C ASN A 116 -21.68 0.79 -13.48
N CYS A 117 -22.72 -0.01 -13.27
CA CYS A 117 -22.83 -1.36 -13.82
C CYS A 117 -22.66 -1.41 -15.34
N GLU A 118 -23.12 -0.41 -16.08
CA GLU A 118 -23.02 -0.40 -17.56
C GLU A 118 -21.57 -0.26 -18.06
N ALA A 119 -20.70 0.34 -17.24
CA ALA A 119 -19.30 0.61 -17.59
C ALA A 119 -18.34 -0.51 -17.19
N VAL A 120 -18.83 -1.58 -16.53
CA VAL A 120 -18.01 -2.73 -16.13
C VAL A 120 -18.08 -3.85 -17.17
N ARG A 121 -17.19 -4.83 -17.04
CA ARG A 121 -17.19 -6.05 -17.85
C ARG A 121 -18.52 -6.80 -17.76
N SER A 122 -18.97 -7.36 -18.88
CA SER A 122 -20.28 -8.01 -19.03
C SER A 122 -20.52 -9.16 -18.04
N ASP A 123 -19.47 -9.88 -17.65
CA ASP A 123 -19.54 -11.00 -16.71
C ASP A 123 -19.85 -10.57 -15.25
N LEU A 124 -19.66 -9.30 -14.92
CA LEU A 124 -19.91 -8.74 -13.60
C LEU A 124 -21.22 -7.95 -13.51
N GLN A 125 -21.80 -7.54 -14.64
CA GLN A 125 -22.93 -6.60 -14.68
C GLN A 125 -24.15 -7.08 -13.90
N LEU A 126 -24.63 -8.29 -14.18
CA LEU A 126 -25.83 -8.83 -13.54
C LEU A 126 -25.61 -9.07 -12.05
N GLU A 127 -24.46 -9.63 -11.68
CA GLU A 127 -24.10 -9.85 -10.27
C GLU A 127 -24.00 -8.53 -9.49
N LEU A 128 -23.44 -7.47 -10.10
CA LEU A 128 -23.39 -6.14 -9.50
C LEU A 128 -24.79 -5.53 -9.34
N ILE A 129 -25.69 -5.69 -10.31
CA ILE A 129 -27.07 -5.20 -10.19
C ILE A 129 -27.79 -5.89 -9.02
N GLU A 130 -27.66 -7.22 -8.92
CA GLU A 130 -28.22 -8.00 -7.81
C GLU A 130 -27.61 -7.58 -6.46
N LEU A 131 -26.29 -7.40 -6.42
CA LEU A 131 -25.58 -6.96 -5.23
C LEU A 131 -26.03 -5.57 -4.79
N GLN A 132 -26.04 -4.60 -5.70
CA GLN A 132 -26.38 -3.20 -5.44
C GLN A 132 -27.84 -3.02 -4.99
N SER A 133 -28.73 -3.88 -5.46
CA SER A 133 -30.15 -3.88 -5.09
C SER A 133 -30.40 -4.47 -3.69
N ASN A 134 -29.43 -5.17 -3.11
CA ASN A 134 -29.57 -5.85 -1.83
C ASN A 134 -29.10 -4.98 -0.66
N ASN A 135 -30.05 -4.37 0.05
CA ASN A 135 -29.79 -3.52 1.22
C ASN A 135 -29.10 -4.25 2.37
N HIS A 136 -29.35 -5.54 2.56
CA HIS A 136 -28.67 -6.32 3.60
C HIS A 136 -27.18 -6.46 3.26
N LEU A 137 -26.84 -6.82 2.02
CA LEU A 137 -25.45 -6.92 1.58
C LEU A 137 -24.75 -5.56 1.65
N LYS A 138 -25.44 -4.46 1.33
CA LYS A 138 -24.90 -3.10 1.52
C LYS A 138 -24.55 -2.80 2.97
N GLN A 139 -25.42 -3.17 3.91
CA GLN A 139 -25.14 -3.02 5.34
C GLN A 139 -24.00 -3.93 5.80
N SER A 140 -23.95 -5.18 5.34
CA SER A 140 -22.84 -6.10 5.63
C SER A 140 -21.51 -5.54 5.13
N PHE A 141 -21.47 -4.95 3.93
CA PHE A 141 -20.26 -4.35 3.37
C PHE A 141 -19.71 -3.21 4.24
N LEU A 142 -20.57 -2.37 4.78
CA LEU A 142 -20.16 -1.24 5.63
C LEU A 142 -19.69 -1.67 7.03
N ASN A 143 -20.19 -2.81 7.53
CA ASN A 143 -19.98 -3.26 8.90
C ASN A 143 -18.91 -4.37 9.03
N MET A 144 -18.34 -4.84 7.92
CA MET A 144 -17.40 -5.97 7.90
C MET A 144 -16.09 -5.61 7.18
N PRO A 145 -14.96 -6.24 7.55
CA PRO A 145 -13.74 -6.14 6.77
C PRO A 145 -13.97 -6.61 5.32
N LYS A 146 -13.35 -5.92 4.36
CA LYS A 146 -13.55 -6.14 2.92
C LYS A 146 -13.43 -7.62 2.50
N LEU A 147 -12.40 -8.32 2.97
CA LEU A 147 -12.23 -9.75 2.65
C LEU A 147 -13.30 -10.65 3.27
N GLU A 148 -13.76 -10.35 4.48
CA GLU A 148 -14.81 -11.13 5.14
C GLU A 148 -16.16 -10.91 4.45
N PHE A 149 -16.42 -9.70 3.96
CA PHE A 149 -17.57 -9.44 3.11
C PHE A 149 -17.57 -10.33 1.85
N TYR A 150 -16.49 -10.31 1.06
CA TYR A 150 -16.43 -11.12 -0.16
C TYR A 150 -16.48 -12.64 0.12
N LYS A 151 -15.93 -13.10 1.24
CA LYS A 151 -16.05 -14.50 1.68
C LYS A 151 -17.49 -14.89 2.05
N SER A 152 -18.28 -13.93 2.54
CA SER A 152 -19.66 -14.17 2.97
C SER A 152 -20.66 -14.25 1.80
N LEU A 153 -20.26 -13.80 0.60
CA LEU A 153 -21.11 -13.86 -0.59
C LEU A 153 -21.41 -15.31 -1.00
N SER A 154 -22.64 -15.55 -1.46
CA SER A 154 -23.06 -16.83 -2.03
C SER A 154 -22.26 -17.13 -3.30
N LYS A 155 -21.51 -18.24 -3.32
CA LYS A 155 -20.81 -18.71 -4.53
C LYS A 155 -21.73 -19.06 -5.68
N VAL A 156 -23.00 -19.34 -5.41
CA VAL A 156 -23.99 -19.65 -6.43
C VAL A 156 -24.52 -18.37 -7.07
N SER A 157 -24.68 -17.30 -6.27
CA SER A 157 -25.25 -16.03 -6.73
C SER A 157 -24.20 -15.05 -7.26
N PHE A 158 -22.98 -15.07 -6.70
CA PHE A 158 -21.93 -14.09 -7.00
C PHE A 158 -20.57 -14.73 -7.40
N PRO A 159 -20.53 -15.76 -8.26
CA PRO A 159 -19.29 -16.45 -8.59
C PRO A 159 -18.23 -15.53 -9.24
N ASN A 160 -18.62 -14.62 -10.12
CA ASN A 160 -17.69 -13.76 -10.84
C ASN A 160 -17.15 -12.65 -9.94
N LEU A 161 -17.98 -12.03 -9.10
CA LEU A 161 -17.55 -11.04 -8.11
C LEU A 161 -16.60 -11.64 -7.07
N ILE A 162 -16.85 -12.87 -6.62
CA ILE A 162 -15.92 -13.57 -5.72
C ILE A 162 -14.59 -13.83 -6.43
N SER A 163 -14.61 -14.32 -7.67
CA SER A 163 -13.39 -14.54 -8.45
C SER A 163 -12.61 -13.24 -8.69
N HIS A 164 -13.32 -12.15 -8.98
CA HIS A 164 -12.75 -10.83 -9.15
C HIS A 164 -12.07 -10.33 -7.88
N ALA A 165 -12.77 -10.37 -6.75
CA ALA A 165 -12.24 -9.96 -5.46
C ALA A 165 -11.00 -10.79 -5.06
N GLN A 166 -11.00 -12.09 -5.35
CA GLN A 166 -9.82 -12.94 -5.15
C GLN A 166 -8.62 -12.46 -5.97
N LYS A 167 -8.80 -12.17 -7.27
CA LYS A 167 -7.72 -11.67 -8.14
C LYS A 167 -7.13 -10.36 -7.62
N ILE A 168 -7.98 -9.39 -7.26
CA ILE A 168 -7.53 -8.09 -6.73
C ILE A 168 -6.84 -8.26 -5.38
N SER A 169 -7.40 -9.08 -4.48
CA SER A 169 -6.80 -9.33 -3.15
C SER A 169 -5.46 -10.06 -3.21
N ALA A 170 -5.19 -10.80 -4.29
CA ALA A 170 -3.93 -11.50 -4.52
C ALA A 170 -2.84 -10.58 -5.10
N MET A 171 -3.18 -9.37 -5.55
CA MET A 171 -2.18 -8.41 -6.04
C MET A 171 -1.36 -7.87 -4.87
N PHE A 172 -0.04 -8.10 -4.93
CA PHE A 172 0.87 -7.54 -3.94
C PHE A 172 0.98 -6.03 -4.13
N ALA A 173 0.46 -5.31 -3.15
CA ALA A 173 0.41 -3.85 -3.17
C ALA A 173 1.79 -3.21 -2.98
N SER A 174 2.72 -3.91 -2.32
CA SER A 174 4.11 -3.48 -2.12
C SER A 174 5.05 -4.68 -1.96
N SER A 175 6.36 -4.42 -2.06
CA SER A 175 7.42 -5.38 -1.73
C SER A 175 7.52 -5.65 -0.22
N TYR A 176 6.69 -5.03 0.63
CA TYR A 176 6.78 -5.15 2.09
C TYR A 176 6.81 -6.60 2.57
N ILE A 177 5.95 -7.47 2.02
CA ILE A 177 5.95 -8.90 2.39
C ILE A 177 7.30 -9.54 2.03
N CYS A 178 7.84 -9.23 0.86
CA CYS A 178 9.18 -9.68 0.46
C CYS A 178 10.27 -9.11 1.37
N GLU A 179 10.24 -7.83 1.68
CA GLU A 179 11.19 -7.15 2.58
C GLU A 179 11.15 -7.74 4.00
N GLN A 180 9.96 -8.05 4.52
CA GLN A 180 9.80 -8.74 5.80
C GLN A 180 10.38 -10.16 5.75
N VAL A 181 10.15 -10.89 4.66
CA VAL A 181 10.75 -12.22 4.45
C VAL A 181 12.28 -12.12 4.45
N PHE A 182 12.86 -11.18 3.70
CA PHE A 182 14.31 -10.96 3.61
C PHE A 182 14.91 -10.51 4.95
N SER A 183 14.26 -9.57 5.65
CA SER A 183 14.69 -9.11 6.97
C SER A 183 14.69 -10.26 7.99
N THR A 184 13.61 -11.06 8.00
CA THR A 184 13.51 -12.27 8.82
C THR A 184 14.60 -13.28 8.47
N MET A 185 14.88 -13.48 7.18
CA MET A 185 15.96 -14.34 6.72
C MET A 185 17.32 -13.85 7.21
N ASN A 186 17.63 -12.56 7.09
CA ASN A 186 18.91 -11.98 7.52
C ASN A 186 19.15 -12.11 9.02
N LEU A 187 18.10 -11.94 9.85
CA LEU A 187 18.22 -12.15 11.30
C LEU A 187 18.50 -13.63 11.66
N ARG A 188 18.11 -14.57 10.79
CA ARG A 188 18.20 -16.01 11.06
C ARG A 188 19.41 -16.67 10.43
N LYS A 189 19.79 -16.27 9.21
CA LYS A 189 21.08 -16.56 8.57
C LYS A 189 22.14 -15.59 9.12
N ASN A 190 22.38 -15.65 10.43
CA ASN A 190 23.50 -14.94 11.04
C ASN A 190 24.71 -15.87 11.17
N TYR A 191 25.89 -15.29 11.41
CA TYR A 191 27.16 -16.00 11.50
C TYR A 191 27.14 -17.21 12.46
N PHE A 192 26.31 -17.16 13.50
CA PHE A 192 26.18 -18.20 14.53
C PHE A 192 25.29 -19.38 14.11
N ARG A 193 24.62 -19.32 12.96
CA ARG A 193 23.61 -20.29 12.51
C ARG A 193 23.91 -20.87 11.13
N SER A 194 25.15 -21.32 10.93
CA SER A 194 25.72 -21.82 9.66
C SER A 194 25.23 -23.20 9.19
N ARG A 195 24.36 -23.89 9.96
CA ARG A 195 23.89 -25.28 9.67
C ARG A 195 22.43 -25.38 9.19
N LEU A 196 21.77 -24.26 8.90
CA LEU A 196 20.41 -24.27 8.34
C LEU A 196 20.43 -24.76 6.89
N THR A 197 19.76 -25.88 6.61
CA THR A 197 19.47 -26.30 5.23
C THR A 197 18.39 -25.41 4.64
N ASP A 198 18.28 -25.40 3.31
CA ASP A 198 17.27 -24.60 2.61
C ASP A 198 15.83 -25.02 2.97
N GLU A 199 15.58 -26.31 3.22
CA GLU A 199 14.28 -26.82 3.65
C GLU A 199 13.88 -26.30 5.05
N HIS A 200 14.83 -26.27 5.98
CA HIS A 200 14.61 -25.69 7.30
C HIS A 200 14.35 -24.18 7.21
N LEU A 201 15.09 -23.48 6.34
CA LEU A 201 14.88 -22.05 6.11
C LEU A 201 13.50 -21.78 5.51
N ALA A 202 13.10 -22.53 4.48
CA ALA A 202 11.79 -22.39 3.85
C ALA A 202 10.65 -22.61 4.85
N SER A 203 10.74 -23.67 5.65
CA SER A 203 9.77 -23.98 6.71
C SER A 203 9.70 -22.85 7.75
N PHE A 204 10.86 -22.34 8.16
CA PHE A 204 10.95 -21.27 9.16
C PHE A 204 10.37 -19.94 8.64
N LEU A 205 10.71 -19.56 7.41
CA LEU A 205 10.16 -18.38 6.77
C LEU A 205 8.63 -18.49 6.66
N ARG A 206 8.11 -19.65 6.23
CA ARG A 206 6.67 -19.90 6.13
C ARG A 206 5.95 -19.70 7.47
N ILE A 207 6.52 -20.16 8.57
CA ILE A 207 5.96 -19.95 9.92
C ILE A 207 6.06 -18.48 10.32
N SER A 208 7.21 -17.84 10.07
CA SER A 208 7.47 -16.48 10.55
C SER A 208 6.71 -15.39 9.78
N THR A 209 6.33 -15.66 8.53
CA THR A 209 5.70 -14.68 7.63
C THR A 209 4.22 -14.98 7.40
N SER A 210 3.66 -15.97 8.11
CA SER A 210 2.23 -16.27 8.08
C SER A 210 1.60 -16.07 9.46
N HIS A 211 0.29 -15.90 9.47
CA HIS A 211 -0.51 -15.94 10.69
C HIS A 211 -1.05 -17.36 10.95
N PHE A 212 -0.40 -18.39 10.40
CA PHE A 212 -0.80 -19.77 10.67
C PHE A 212 -0.51 -20.07 12.13
N GLU A 213 -1.57 -20.24 12.93
CA GLU A 213 -1.42 -20.86 14.25
C GLU A 213 -1.14 -22.35 14.05
N PRO A 214 0.02 -22.86 14.52
CA PRO A 214 0.27 -24.28 14.49
C PRO A 214 -0.82 -25.00 15.28
N GLN A 215 -1.34 -26.10 14.75
CA GLN A 215 -2.31 -26.95 15.46
C GLN A 215 -1.58 -27.73 16.56
N TYR A 216 -1.12 -27.04 17.60
CA TYR A 216 -0.29 -27.59 18.68
C TYR A 216 -0.92 -28.83 19.31
N LYS A 217 -2.25 -28.83 19.48
CA LYS A 217 -2.99 -29.97 20.05
C LYS A 217 -2.88 -31.23 19.19
N GLU A 218 -2.87 -31.11 17.87
CA GLU A 218 -2.71 -32.26 16.97
C GLU A 218 -1.25 -32.70 16.88
N LEU A 219 -0.32 -31.75 16.79
CA LEU A 219 1.12 -32.02 16.80
C LEU A 219 1.57 -32.75 18.07
N LEU A 220 1.03 -32.37 19.23
CA LEU A 220 1.31 -33.04 20.51
C LEU A 220 0.72 -34.46 20.57
N LYS A 221 -0.45 -34.69 19.96
CA LYS A 221 -1.03 -36.05 19.86
C LYS A 221 -0.21 -36.97 18.96
N MET A 222 0.39 -36.43 17.90
CA MET A 222 1.26 -37.19 16.98
C MET A 222 2.62 -37.56 17.58
N LYS A 223 3.07 -36.89 18.64
CA LYS A 223 4.35 -37.15 19.34
C LYS A 223 4.24 -38.19 20.47
N SER A 224 3.33 -39.15 20.37
CA SER A 224 3.04 -40.15 21.42
C SER A 224 4.18 -41.11 21.81
N GLN A 225 5.42 -40.89 21.34
CA GLN A 225 6.61 -41.51 21.91
C GLN A 225 7.48 -40.44 22.56
N PHE A 226 7.21 -40.20 23.84
CA PHE A 226 8.21 -39.62 24.72
C PHE A 226 9.34 -40.66 24.83
N HIS A 227 10.53 -40.36 24.29
CA HIS A 227 11.72 -41.08 24.72
C HIS A 227 11.92 -40.75 26.20
N SER A 228 11.53 -41.68 27.07
CA SER A 228 11.97 -41.68 28.45
C SER A 228 13.47 -41.88 28.45
N SER A 229 14.20 -40.84 28.84
CA SER A 229 15.63 -40.94 29.13
C SER A 229 15.81 -41.99 30.23
N HIS A 230 16.61 -43.02 29.96
CA HIS A 230 17.18 -43.89 30.99
C HIS A 230 18.41 -43.23 31.60
#